data_AF-A0A6M6E969-F1
#
_entry.id   AF-A0A6M6E969-F1
#
_cell.length_a   1.000
_cell.length_b   1.000
_cell.length_c   1.000
_cell.angle_alpha   90.00
_cell.angle_beta   90.00
_cell.angle_gamma   90.00
#
_symmetry.space_group_name_H-M   'P 1'
#
loop_
_entity.id
_entity.type
_entity.pdbx_description
1 polymer ?
#
loop_
_entity_poly.entity_id
_entity_poly.type
_entity_poly.pdbx_seq_one_letter_code
_entity_poly.pdbx_strand_id
1 'polypeptide(L)'
;MNLEETLQSLYNRSKIYSNRKETLNFIFSSLSHFKWVNGELVNYREIGEVFVGELDADGKSVEPITGKSMLEYTPIPFVPIDVNSNLISYPEDIKEDWLKGIEECKEWLKVQINNVDESKLNIKDLRDCVQITKRCLNIR
;
A
#
# COMPACT_ATOMS: atom_id res chain seq x y z
N MET A 1 0.87 -18.54 5.37
CA MET A 1 1.05 -18.33 3.92
C MET A 1 2.26 -17.44 3.76
N ASN A 2 3.27 -17.88 3.00
CA ASN A 2 4.47 -17.08 2.86
C ASN A 2 4.23 -15.87 1.93
N LEU A 3 5.15 -14.90 1.94
CA LEU A 3 5.04 -13.69 1.13
C LEU A 3 4.87 -14.01 -0.36
N GLU A 4 5.64 -14.97 -0.89
CA GLU A 4 5.61 -15.31 -2.32
C GLU A 4 4.30 -15.95 -2.77
N GLU A 5 3.71 -16.81 -1.94
CA GLU A 5 2.39 -17.38 -2.20
C GLU A 5 1.32 -16.28 -2.26
N THR A 6 1.42 -15.28 -1.38
CA THR A 6 0.51 -14.13 -1.37
C THR A 6 0.67 -13.27 -2.62
N LEU A 7 1.92 -12.96 -2.99
CA LEU A 7 2.23 -12.22 -4.22
C LEU A 7 1.71 -12.96 -5.46
N GLN A 8 1.95 -14.26 -5.54
CA GLN A 8 1.50 -15.09 -6.66
C GLN A 8 -0.04 -15.15 -6.73
N SER A 9 -0.72 -15.26 -5.60
CA SER A 9 -2.18 -15.20 -5.52
C SER A 9 -2.71 -13.87 -6.08
N LEU A 10 -2.08 -12.74 -5.74
CA LEU A 10 -2.47 -11.42 -6.22
C LEU A 10 -2.20 -11.21 -7.71
N TYR A 11 -1.09 -11.71 -8.23
CA TYR A 11 -0.82 -11.74 -9.68
C TYR A 11 -1.86 -12.54 -10.44
N ASN A 12 -2.26 -13.69 -9.91
CA ASN A 12 -3.26 -14.55 -10.56
C ASN A 12 -4.65 -13.90 -10.56
N ARG A 13 -4.97 -13.10 -9.54
CA ARG A 13 -6.29 -12.46 -9.36
C ARG A 13 -6.40 -11.10 -10.02
N SER A 14 -5.32 -10.34 -10.12
CA SER A 14 -5.33 -8.99 -10.66
C SER A 14 -4.25 -8.81 -11.73
N LYS A 15 -4.66 -8.34 -12.92
CA LYS A 15 -3.72 -7.82 -13.93
C LYS A 15 -3.32 -6.36 -13.65
N ILE A 16 -3.62 -5.86 -12.46
CA ILE A 16 -3.57 -4.43 -12.12
C ILE A 16 -2.14 -4.01 -11.76
N TYR A 17 -1.35 -4.91 -11.16
CA TYR A 17 0.03 -4.64 -10.78
C TYR A 17 0.98 -5.39 -11.71
N SER A 18 1.88 -4.64 -12.34
CA SER A 18 2.66 -5.11 -13.49
C SER A 18 3.91 -5.87 -13.06
N ASN A 19 4.32 -5.69 -11.79
CA ASN A 19 5.56 -6.21 -11.26
C ASN A 19 5.53 -6.34 -9.71
N ARG A 20 6.61 -6.93 -9.19
CA ARG A 20 6.74 -7.29 -7.77
C ARG A 20 6.70 -6.06 -6.88
N LYS A 21 7.40 -5.00 -7.28
CA LYS A 21 7.59 -3.79 -6.50
C LYS A 21 6.28 -3.04 -6.31
N GLU A 22 5.51 -2.92 -7.40
CA GLU A 22 4.14 -2.36 -7.35
C GLU A 22 3.22 -3.21 -6.46
N THR A 23 3.31 -4.54 -6.57
CA THR A 23 2.49 -5.45 -5.76
C THR A 23 2.83 -5.35 -4.28
N LEU A 24 4.12 -5.30 -3.92
CA LEU A 24 4.58 -5.09 -2.54
C LEU A 24 4.09 -3.74 -2.00
N ASN A 25 4.21 -2.67 -2.79
CA ASN A 25 3.71 -1.36 -2.38
C ASN A 25 2.20 -1.39 -2.13
N PHE A 26 1.42 -2.04 -2.99
CA PHE A 26 -0.01 -2.18 -2.74
C PHE A 26 -0.30 -2.93 -1.43
N ILE A 27 0.32 -4.11 -1.21
CA ILE A 27 0.04 -4.93 -0.03
C ILE A 27 0.39 -4.20 1.27
N PHE A 28 1.57 -3.57 1.32
CA PHE A 28 2.03 -2.92 2.55
C PHE A 28 1.41 -1.54 2.78
N SER A 29 0.91 -0.89 1.74
CA SER A 29 0.27 0.43 1.87
C SER A 29 -1.24 0.34 2.06
N SER A 30 -1.86 -0.75 1.60
CA SER A 30 -3.30 -0.92 1.66
C SER A 30 -3.77 -1.44 3.02
N LEU A 31 -4.28 -0.50 3.82
CA LEU A 31 -4.94 -0.80 5.10
C LEU A 31 -6.36 -1.34 4.95
N SER A 32 -6.96 -1.16 3.76
CA SER A 32 -8.31 -1.63 3.46
C SER A 32 -8.38 -3.09 3.03
N HIS A 33 -7.25 -3.69 2.64
CA HIS A 33 -7.26 -5.04 2.04
C HIS A 33 -6.54 -6.07 2.89
N PHE A 34 -5.57 -5.65 3.71
CA PHE A 34 -4.69 -6.57 4.44
C PHE A 34 -4.56 -6.19 5.92
N LYS A 35 -4.43 -7.20 6.77
CA LYS A 35 -4.05 -7.03 8.18
C LYS A 35 -3.03 -8.07 8.61
N TRP A 36 -2.25 -7.73 9.63
CA TRP A 36 -1.33 -8.67 10.26
C TRP A 36 -2.08 -9.72 11.10
N VAL A 37 -1.77 -10.99 10.88
CA VAL A 37 -2.25 -12.14 11.65
C VAL A 37 -1.10 -13.12 11.81
N ASN A 38 -0.67 -13.37 13.06
CA ASN A 38 0.43 -14.30 13.38
C ASN A 38 1.71 -14.05 12.55
N GLY A 39 2.13 -12.78 12.48
CA GLY A 39 3.32 -12.35 11.73
C GLY A 39 3.21 -12.37 10.19
N GLU A 40 2.02 -12.60 9.62
CA GLU A 40 1.77 -12.59 8.16
C GLU A 40 0.70 -11.56 7.79
N LEU A 41 0.77 -10.96 6.59
CA LEU A 41 -0.37 -10.19 6.06
C LEU A 41 -1.38 -11.12 5.42
N VAL A 42 -2.63 -10.99 5.85
CA VAL A 42 -3.76 -11.77 5.35
C VAL A 42 -4.78 -10.83 4.72
N ASN A 43 -5.33 -11.22 3.57
CA ASN A 43 -6.37 -10.45 2.91
C ASN A 43 -7.71 -10.60 3.66
N TYR A 44 -8.38 -9.50 3.99
CA TYR A 44 -9.66 -9.53 4.71
C TYR A 44 -10.69 -10.46 4.07
N ARG A 45 -10.77 -10.47 2.73
CA ARG A 45 -11.73 -11.32 1.99
C ARG A 45 -11.46 -12.81 2.16
N GLU A 46 -10.20 -13.20 2.39
CA GLU A 46 -9.82 -14.60 2.57
C GLU A 46 -10.17 -15.15 3.95
N ILE A 47 -10.39 -14.27 4.92
CA ILE A 47 -10.80 -14.62 6.29
C ILE A 47 -12.26 -14.28 6.57
N GLY A 48 -13.04 -13.97 5.52
CA GLY A 48 -14.46 -13.66 5.64
C GLY A 48 -14.76 -12.32 6.29
N GLU A 49 -13.77 -11.43 6.38
CA GLU A 49 -13.95 -10.08 6.90
C GLU A 49 -14.14 -9.09 5.74
N VAL A 50 -15.01 -8.11 5.96
CA VAL A 50 -15.24 -7.00 5.03
C VAL A 50 -14.67 -5.75 5.68
N PHE A 51 -13.72 -5.11 5.02
CA PHE A 51 -13.25 -3.81 5.46
C PHE A 51 -14.36 -2.77 5.28
N VAL A 52 -14.71 -2.07 6.36
CA VAL A 52 -15.76 -1.04 6.35
C VAL A 52 -15.19 0.23 5.70
N GLY A 53 -15.38 0.37 4.38
CA GLY A 53 -14.98 1.58 3.65
C GLY A 53 -14.97 1.48 2.12
N GLU A 54 -15.30 0.33 1.53
CA GLU A 54 -14.96 0.09 0.12
C GLU A 54 -15.96 0.57 -0.94
N LEU A 55 -17.09 1.18 -0.60
CA LEU A 55 -18.05 1.60 -1.63
C LEU A 55 -18.60 2.98 -1.31
N ASP A 56 -18.45 3.90 -2.24
CA ASP A 56 -19.30 5.09 -2.27
C ASP A 56 -20.77 4.67 -2.53
N ALA A 57 -21.70 5.64 -2.49
CA ALA A 57 -23.12 5.37 -2.71
C ALA A 57 -23.43 4.73 -4.08
N ASP A 58 -22.49 4.79 -5.03
CA ASP A 58 -22.61 4.27 -6.39
C ASP A 58 -21.86 2.94 -6.59
N GLY A 59 -21.28 2.36 -5.53
CA GLY A 59 -20.60 1.07 -5.59
C GLY A 59 -19.19 1.12 -6.19
N LYS A 60 -18.53 2.29 -6.20
CA LYS A 60 -17.14 2.42 -6.65
C LYS A 60 -16.16 2.34 -5.49
N SER A 61 -15.02 1.69 -5.74
CA SER A 61 -13.91 1.61 -4.79
C SER A 61 -13.29 2.99 -4.62
N VAL A 62 -13.39 3.53 -3.42
CA VAL A 62 -12.82 4.81 -2.98
C VAL A 62 -11.73 4.55 -1.96
N GLU A 63 -10.64 5.31 -2.01
CA GLU A 63 -9.60 5.18 -1.00
C GLU A 63 -10.10 5.77 0.34
N PRO A 64 -10.03 5.03 1.46
CA PRO A 64 -10.65 5.45 2.73
C PRO A 64 -10.10 6.75 3.31
N ILE A 65 -8.87 7.12 2.97
CA ILE A 65 -8.16 8.28 3.54
C ILE A 65 -8.54 9.57 2.82
N THR A 66 -8.81 9.50 1.51
CA THR A 66 -8.99 10.69 0.66
C THR A 66 -10.37 10.78 0.01
N GLY A 67 -11.15 9.70 0.02
CA GLY A 67 -12.46 9.63 -0.63
C GLY A 67 -12.42 9.73 -2.16
N LYS A 68 -11.24 9.62 -2.78
CA LYS A 68 -11.05 9.76 -4.22
C LYS A 68 -10.87 8.41 -4.90
N SER A 69 -11.17 8.37 -6.19
CA SER A 69 -10.90 7.22 -7.05
C SER A 69 -9.38 7.02 -7.17
N MET A 70 -8.92 5.77 -7.06
CA MET A 70 -7.51 5.41 -7.30
C MET A 70 -6.98 5.87 -8.67
N LEU A 71 -7.87 6.06 -9.66
CA LEU A 71 -7.53 6.56 -11.01
C LEU A 71 -7.15 8.05 -11.04
N GLU A 72 -7.49 8.82 -10.01
CA GLU A 72 -7.17 10.25 -9.90
C GLU A 72 -5.75 10.53 -9.36
N TYR A 73 -5.04 9.49 -8.91
CA TYR A 73 -3.64 9.57 -8.47
C TYR A 73 -2.62 9.70 -9.61
N THR A 74 -3.08 9.91 -10.85
CA THR A 74 -2.17 10.24 -11.95
C THR A 74 -1.60 11.64 -11.66
N PRO A 75 -0.34 11.78 -11.16
CA PRO A 75 0.85 11.10 -11.68
C PRO A 75 1.78 10.40 -10.65
N ILE A 76 1.31 9.96 -9.48
CA ILE A 76 2.14 9.30 -8.47
C ILE A 76 2.30 7.80 -8.83
N PRO A 77 3.52 7.28 -9.01
CA PRO A 77 3.76 5.89 -9.45
C PRO A 77 3.70 4.86 -8.30
N PHE A 78 3.17 5.25 -7.14
CA PHE A 78 3.07 4.41 -5.94
C PHE A 78 1.83 4.80 -5.13
N VAL A 79 1.36 3.87 -4.30
CA VAL A 79 0.34 4.09 -3.28
C VAL A 79 0.99 4.79 -2.08
N PRO A 80 0.53 6.01 -1.71
CA PRO A 80 1.05 6.73 -0.55
C PRO A 80 0.89 5.93 0.75
N ILE A 81 1.79 6.17 1.70
CA ILE A 81 1.77 5.56 3.02
C ILE A 81 1.64 6.61 4.12
N ASP A 82 1.14 6.18 5.27
CA ASP A 82 1.16 6.93 6.53
C ASP A 82 1.75 6.07 7.67
N VAL A 83 1.68 6.58 8.90
CA VAL A 83 2.16 5.90 10.10
C VAL A 83 1.41 4.61 10.43
N ASN A 84 0.20 4.44 9.90
CA ASN A 84 -0.63 3.28 10.15
C ASN A 84 -0.39 2.18 9.11
N SER A 85 0.19 2.51 7.95
CA SER A 85 0.48 1.56 6.86
C SER A 85 1.18 0.29 7.39
N ASN A 86 0.87 -0.86 6.80
CA ASN A 86 1.52 -2.14 7.16
C ASN A 86 3.04 -2.13 6.88
N LEU A 87 3.53 -1.14 6.11
CA LEU A 87 4.96 -0.89 5.89
C LEU A 87 5.66 -0.27 7.10
N ILE A 88 4.92 0.47 7.93
CA ILE A 88 5.44 1.21 9.09
C ILE A 88 5.01 0.56 10.40
N SER A 89 3.74 0.15 10.49
CA SER A 89 3.15 -0.48 11.65
C SER A 89 2.98 -1.98 11.41
N TYR A 90 3.98 -2.75 11.83
CA TYR A 90 3.99 -4.22 11.77
C TYR A 90 4.32 -4.82 13.14
N PRO A 91 3.88 -6.05 13.43
CA PRO A 91 4.02 -6.63 14.76
C PRO A 91 5.44 -7.14 15.03
N GLU A 92 5.78 -7.31 16.32
CA GLU A 92 7.08 -7.84 16.74
C GLU A 92 7.31 -9.30 16.31
N ASP A 93 6.22 -10.06 16.11
CA ASP A 93 6.25 -11.46 15.67
C ASP A 93 6.26 -11.63 14.14
N ILE A 94 6.55 -10.56 13.39
CA ILE A 94 6.65 -10.59 11.93
C ILE A 94 7.59 -11.70 11.46
N LYS A 95 7.15 -12.45 10.45
CA LYS A 95 7.98 -13.50 9.84
C LYS A 95 9.07 -12.90 8.95
N GLU A 96 10.19 -13.62 8.85
CA GLU A 96 11.41 -13.12 8.19
C GLU A 96 11.21 -12.77 6.71
N ASP A 97 10.43 -13.56 5.97
CA ASP A 97 10.12 -13.32 4.56
C ASP A 97 9.29 -12.03 4.38
N TRP A 98 8.32 -11.80 5.25
CA TRP A 98 7.52 -10.57 5.28
C TRP A 98 8.37 -9.34 5.62
N LEU A 99 9.26 -9.46 6.61
CA LEU A 99 10.20 -8.39 6.96
C LEU A 99 11.12 -8.03 5.77
N LYS A 100 11.64 -9.04 5.05
CA LYS A 100 12.41 -8.81 3.82
C LYS A 100 11.59 -8.09 2.75
N GLY A 101 10.31 -8.45 2.60
CA GLY A 101 9.39 -7.77 1.68
C GLY A 101 9.17 -6.29 2.05
N ILE A 102 9.05 -5.97 3.34
CA ILE A 102 8.94 -4.59 3.83
C ILE A 102 10.18 -3.80 3.44
N GLU A 103 11.37 -4.33 3.70
CA GLU A 103 12.62 -3.63 3.38
C GLU A 103 12.79 -3.44 1.86
N GLU A 104 12.47 -4.46 1.05
CA GLU A 104 12.45 -4.35 -0.41
C GLU A 104 11.51 -3.23 -0.89
N CYS A 105 10.31 -3.16 -0.30
CA CYS A 105 9.32 -2.15 -0.63
C CYS A 105 9.78 -0.74 -0.21
N LYS A 106 10.35 -0.58 1.00
CA LYS A 106 10.90 0.69 1.49
C LYS A 106 12.02 1.20 0.58
N GLU A 107 12.94 0.34 0.15
CA GLU A 107 14.01 0.71 -0.78
C GLU A 107 13.47 1.20 -2.11
N TRP A 108 12.49 0.49 -2.68
CA TRP A 108 11.86 0.91 -3.92
C TRP A 108 11.12 2.23 -3.78
N LEU A 109 10.34 2.40 -2.70
CA LEU A 109 9.59 3.62 -2.43
C LEU A 109 10.50 4.83 -2.24
N LYS A 110 11.66 4.68 -1.58
CA LYS A 110 12.67 5.73 -1.45
C LYS A 110 13.19 6.21 -2.81
N VAL A 111 13.24 5.34 -3.82
CA VAL A 111 13.58 5.76 -5.19
C VAL A 111 12.41 6.49 -5.83
N GLN A 112 11.20 5.92 -5.77
CA GLN A 112 10.03 6.51 -6.43
C GLN A 112 9.66 7.88 -5.89
N ILE A 113 9.67 8.04 -4.56
CA ILE A 113 9.28 9.29 -3.89
C ILE A 113 10.20 10.45 -4.25
N ASN A 114 11.48 10.17 -4.53
CA ASN A 114 12.47 11.18 -4.94
C ASN A 114 12.35 11.54 -6.42
N ASN A 115 11.72 10.70 -7.22
CA ASN A 115 11.44 10.97 -8.64
C ASN A 115 10.12 11.75 -8.85
N VAL A 116 9.34 12.00 -7.80
CA VAL A 116 8.10 12.77 -7.90
C VAL A 116 8.41 14.24 -8.08
N ASP A 117 7.98 14.79 -9.22
CA ASP A 117 8.00 16.21 -9.50
C ASP A 117 6.77 16.88 -8.84
N GLU A 118 6.94 17.35 -7.61
CA GLU A 118 5.87 17.96 -6.81
C GLU A 118 5.25 19.22 -7.45
N SER A 119 5.97 19.87 -8.39
CA SER A 119 5.47 21.03 -9.13
C SER A 119 4.32 20.65 -10.07
N LYS A 120 4.28 19.40 -10.54
CA LYS A 120 3.24 18.85 -11.41
C LYS A 120 2.03 18.31 -10.65
N LEU A 121 2.11 18.24 -9.32
CA LEU A 121 0.96 17.88 -8.49
C LEU A 121 0.03 19.09 -8.42
N ASN A 122 -1.09 18.98 -9.12
CA ASN A 122 -2.13 20.00 -9.27
C ASN A 122 -3.15 20.02 -8.12
N ILE A 123 -3.02 19.09 -7.15
CA ILE A 123 -3.92 18.94 -6.01
C ILE A 123 -3.11 19.02 -4.72
N LYS A 124 -3.53 19.88 -3.78
CA LYS A 124 -2.90 20.05 -2.47
C LYS A 124 -2.76 18.72 -1.72
N ASP A 125 -3.82 17.91 -1.73
CA ASP A 125 -3.86 16.60 -1.06
C ASP A 125 -2.76 15.64 -1.56
N LEU A 126 -2.45 15.66 -2.87
CA LEU A 126 -1.38 14.80 -3.43
C LEU A 126 0.00 15.20 -2.93
N ARG A 127 0.27 16.51 -2.78
CA ARG A 127 1.52 17.00 -2.18
C ARG A 127 1.62 16.58 -0.72
N ASP A 128 0.53 16.70 0.03
CA ASP A 128 0.48 16.29 1.43
C ASP A 128 0.75 14.78 1.57
N CYS A 129 0.14 13.93 0.72
CA CYS A 129 0.42 12.48 0.68
C CYS A 129 1.91 12.16 0.42
N VAL A 130 2.55 12.85 -0.53
CA VAL A 130 4.00 12.71 -0.82
C VAL A 130 4.85 13.10 0.39
N GLN A 131 4.52 14.21 1.04
CA GLN A 131 5.26 14.69 2.21
C GLN A 131 5.08 13.76 3.42
N ILE A 132 3.87 13.22 3.64
CA ILE A 132 3.61 12.21 4.68
C ILE A 132 4.44 10.94 4.39
N THR A 133 4.40 10.45 3.15
CA THR A 133 5.20 9.28 2.74
C THR A 133 6.69 9.50 2.98
N LYS A 134 7.24 10.68 2.61
CA LYS A 134 8.64 11.05 2.88
C LYS A 134 8.97 11.02 4.36
N ARG A 135 8.07 11.51 5.23
CA ARG A 135 8.28 11.48 6.68
C ARG A 135 8.32 10.04 7.19
N CYS A 136 7.34 9.22 6.81
CA CYS A 136 7.25 7.82 7.21
C CYS A 136 8.51 7.02 6.83
N LEU A 137 9.04 7.20 5.61
CA LEU A 137 10.25 6.49 5.15
C LEU A 137 11.55 6.93 5.84
N ASN A 138 11.54 8.06 6.56
CA ASN A 138 12.68 8.61 7.28
C ASN A 138 12.61 8.39 8.80
N ILE A 139 11.51 7.84 9.31
CA ILE A 139 11.42 7.42 10.72
C ILE A 139 12.30 6.18 10.88
N ARG A 140 13.28 6.28 11.78
CA ARG A 140 14.23 5.21 12.13
C ARG A 140 13.62 4.21 13.09
#